data_AF-A0A2S5P5J9-F1
#
_entry.id   AF-A0A2S5P5J9-F1
#
_cell.length_a   1.000
_cell.length_b   1.000
_cell.length_c   1.000
_cell.angle_alpha   90.00
_cell.angle_beta   90.00
_cell.angle_gamma   90.00
#
_symmetry.space_group_name_H-M   'P 1'
#
loop_
_entity.id
_entity.type
_entity.pdbx_description
1 polymer ?
#
loop_
_entity_poly.entity_id
_entity_poly.type
_entity_poly.pdbx_seq_one_letter_code
_entity_poly.pdbx_strand_id
1 'polypeptide(L)'
;MPNGTQSDEVASRPVRVLTPSGERLPVQSTAERRALVPPVVYLLADHLDAVLARGEDLLATSWSPDCTARCAATISDTHRNQRQIIDDIRTSEMALVSRALKAQGRARELATRDFRFRPMARLFAAGTVALQDAAREAGDQTAQDFDTGDGIVAYLRGRGVIAGDAGSLDDCGSIRVTAKFLVVRRIELGPLLDLVAMFLDTLELHYDLYPDLPDQEPVPTAVATVEADLEPDRSLAAVELEPAAAEHPAGDERIMPAQAMTTAAPSQPERDGELPAVRIISAPPDPDPSPTGAMPS
;
A
#
# COMPACT_ATOMS: atom_id res chain seq x y z
N MET A 1 25.23 -28.55 87.27
CA MET A 1 25.14 -29.55 86.18
C MET A 1 24.68 -28.82 84.92
N PRO A 2 25.24 -29.15 83.74
CA PRO A 2 25.73 -28.14 82.78
C PRO A 2 24.95 -28.07 81.45
N ASN A 3 25.45 -27.21 80.56
CA ASN A 3 25.25 -27.13 79.09
C ASN A 3 23.96 -26.44 78.61
N GLY A 4 23.97 -25.42 77.75
CA GLY A 4 24.99 -24.94 76.81
C GLY A 4 24.85 -25.59 75.45
N THR A 5 24.15 -24.95 74.51
CA THR A 5 24.19 -25.10 73.02
C THR A 5 23.10 -24.16 72.46
N GLN A 6 23.35 -23.06 71.73
CA GLN A 6 24.17 -22.83 70.54
C GLN A 6 23.64 -23.58 69.29
N SER A 7 23.47 -22.82 68.20
CA SER A 7 23.32 -23.27 66.80
C SER A 7 21.91 -23.78 66.39
N ASP A 8 21.35 -23.51 65.21
CA ASP A 8 21.97 -23.08 63.96
C ASP A 8 21.00 -22.32 63.04
N GLU A 9 21.63 -21.39 62.33
CA GLU A 9 21.20 -20.65 61.16
C GLU A 9 20.84 -21.61 60.01
N VAL A 10 19.55 -21.66 59.65
CA VAL A 10 19.09 -22.44 58.49
C VAL A 10 19.41 -21.64 57.23
N ALA A 11 20.61 -21.87 56.70
CA ALA A 11 21.03 -21.45 55.38
C ALA A 11 20.08 -22.06 54.33
N SER A 12 19.29 -21.19 53.71
CA SER A 12 18.43 -21.48 52.57
C SER A 12 19.29 -21.94 51.38
N ARG A 13 19.34 -23.26 51.18
CA ARG A 13 20.01 -23.86 50.03
C ARG A 13 19.04 -23.90 48.84
N PRO A 14 19.44 -23.40 47.66
CA PRO A 14 18.66 -23.60 46.44
C PRO A 14 18.67 -25.08 46.07
N VAL A 15 17.47 -25.66 45.98
CA VAL A 15 17.25 -27.02 45.48
C VAL A 15 17.63 -27.04 44.01
N ARG A 16 18.86 -27.46 43.71
CA ARG A 16 19.28 -27.83 42.35
C ARG A 16 18.72 -29.21 42.06
N VAL A 17 17.66 -29.25 41.26
CA VAL A 17 17.20 -30.47 40.59
C VAL A 17 18.27 -30.87 39.57
N LEU A 18 19.16 -31.77 39.99
CA LEU A 18 20.12 -32.45 39.11
C LEU A 18 19.39 -33.62 38.44
N THR A 19 19.11 -33.49 37.15
CA THR A 19 18.81 -34.65 36.30
C THR A 19 20.09 -35.45 36.06
N PRO A 20 20.06 -36.80 36.09
CA PRO A 20 21.26 -37.64 36.08
C PRO A 20 21.83 -37.97 34.68
N SER A 21 21.41 -37.28 33.63
CA SER A 21 22.04 -37.39 32.30
C SER A 21 22.54 -36.01 31.87
N GLY A 22 23.82 -35.75 32.09
CA GLY A 22 24.54 -34.54 31.68
C GLY A 22 24.74 -34.41 30.17
N GLU A 23 23.78 -34.83 29.35
CA GLU A 23 23.73 -34.46 27.94
C GLU A 23 23.14 -33.05 27.86
N ARG A 24 24.02 -32.05 27.82
CA ARG A 24 23.63 -30.75 27.27
C ARG A 24 23.22 -31.01 25.83
N LEU A 25 21.91 -30.97 25.56
CA LEU A 25 21.41 -30.89 24.19
C LEU A 25 22.18 -29.74 23.51
N PRO A 26 22.76 -29.97 22.33
CA PRO A 26 23.48 -28.93 21.63
C PRO A 26 22.49 -27.79 21.40
N VAL A 27 22.81 -26.61 21.92
CA VAL A 27 22.17 -25.37 21.49
C VAL A 27 22.55 -25.22 20.03
N GLN A 28 21.72 -25.79 19.13
CA GLN A 28 21.90 -25.65 17.69
C GLN A 28 22.03 -24.16 17.40
N SER A 29 23.17 -23.78 16.83
CA SER A 29 23.46 -22.37 16.61
C SER A 29 22.37 -21.77 15.71
N THR A 30 22.02 -20.50 15.92
CA THR A 30 21.07 -19.76 15.07
C THR A 30 21.44 -19.84 13.59
N ALA A 31 22.72 -20.01 13.26
CA ALA A 31 23.20 -20.24 11.89
C ALA A 31 22.75 -21.60 11.30
N GLU A 32 22.74 -22.67 12.10
CA GLU A 32 22.27 -23.99 11.65
C GLU A 32 20.75 -24.02 11.49
N ARG A 33 20.00 -23.30 12.33
CA ARG A 33 18.54 -23.14 12.17
C ARG A 33 18.18 -22.37 10.91
N ARG A 34 18.93 -21.31 10.59
CA ARG A 34 18.75 -20.55 9.33
C ARG A 34 19.00 -21.40 8.09
N ALA A 35 19.91 -22.37 8.15
CA ALA A 35 20.17 -23.30 7.04
C ALA A 35 19.00 -24.25 6.73
N LEU A 36 18.04 -24.41 7.66
CA LEU A 36 16.86 -25.26 7.49
C LEU A 36 15.65 -24.53 6.87
N VAL A 37 15.64 -23.18 6.86
CA VAL A 37 14.51 -22.41 6.35
C VAL A 37 14.59 -22.31 4.82
N PRO A 38 13.55 -22.74 4.07
CA PRO A 38 13.55 -22.62 2.61
C PRO A 38 13.68 -21.15 2.15
N PRO A 39 14.54 -20.81 1.17
CA PRO A 39 14.72 -19.42 0.71
C PRO A 39 13.45 -18.71 0.25
N VAL A 40 12.46 -19.48 -0.22
CA VAL A 40 11.14 -18.96 -0.62
C VAL A 40 10.40 -18.28 0.53
N VAL A 41 10.67 -18.66 1.79
CA VAL A 41 10.03 -18.09 2.98
C VAL A 41 10.48 -16.64 3.18
N TYR A 42 11.78 -16.36 3.10
CA TYR A 42 12.30 -14.98 3.22
C TYR A 42 11.80 -14.07 2.09
N LEU A 43 11.76 -14.58 0.85
CA LEU A 43 11.22 -13.82 -0.28
C LEU A 43 9.71 -13.57 -0.15
N LEU A 44 8.98 -14.52 0.43
CA LEU A 44 7.57 -14.35 0.73
C LEU A 44 7.37 -13.28 1.80
N ALA A 45 8.12 -13.34 2.91
CA ALA A 45 8.09 -12.34 3.96
C ALA A 45 8.40 -10.92 3.42
N ASP A 46 9.48 -10.75 2.64
CA ASP A 46 9.81 -9.47 1.99
C ASP A 46 8.66 -8.90 1.16
N HIS A 47 7.95 -9.76 0.42
CA HIS A 47 6.80 -9.33 -0.36
C HIS A 47 5.60 -8.94 0.50
N LEU A 48 5.37 -9.62 1.63
CA LEU A 48 4.30 -9.28 2.58
C LEU A 48 4.62 -7.97 3.30
N ASP A 49 5.85 -7.79 3.77
CA ASP A 49 6.34 -6.54 4.37
C ASP A 49 6.18 -5.37 3.39
N ALA A 50 6.57 -5.56 2.13
CA ALA A 50 6.39 -4.55 1.10
C ALA A 50 4.92 -4.23 0.81
N VAL A 51 3.99 -5.20 0.97
CA VAL A 51 2.55 -4.93 0.85
C VAL A 51 2.06 -4.09 2.02
N LEU A 52 2.46 -4.42 3.26
CA LEU A 52 2.08 -3.68 4.46
C LEU A 52 2.60 -2.24 4.39
N ALA A 53 3.88 -2.05 4.07
CA ALA A 53 4.48 -0.73 3.92
C ALA A 53 3.74 0.11 2.87
N ARG A 54 3.37 -0.46 1.72
CA ARG A 54 2.59 0.25 0.69
C ARG A 54 1.14 0.51 1.10
N GLY A 55 0.56 -0.36 1.90
CA GLY A 55 -0.75 -0.15 2.50
C GLY A 55 -0.75 1.02 3.48
N GLU A 56 0.28 1.11 4.31
CA GLU A 56 0.50 2.21 5.25
C GLU A 56 0.76 3.53 4.53
N ASP A 57 1.62 3.54 3.50
CA ASP A 57 1.85 4.71 2.63
C ASP A 57 0.53 5.23 2.04
N LEU A 58 -0.32 4.31 1.56
CA LEU A 58 -1.65 4.65 1.03
C LEU A 58 -2.53 5.27 2.11
N LEU A 59 -2.61 4.67 3.30
CA LEU A 59 -3.42 5.18 4.41
C LEU A 59 -2.94 6.53 4.96
N ALA A 60 -1.63 6.78 4.88
CA ALA A 60 -1.04 8.07 5.25
C ALA A 60 -1.33 9.17 4.22
N THR A 61 -1.74 8.80 3.00
CA THR A 61 -1.99 9.77 1.94
C THR A 61 -3.30 10.53 2.18
N SER A 62 -3.18 11.84 2.33
CA SER A 62 -4.32 12.76 2.41
C SER A 62 -3.99 14.10 1.76
N TRP A 63 -5.01 14.73 1.20
CA TRP A 63 -4.94 16.04 0.60
C TRP A 63 -6.21 16.82 0.92
N SER A 64 -6.04 18.08 1.29
CA SER A 64 -7.14 19.01 1.53
C SER A 64 -6.80 20.34 0.83
N PRO A 65 -7.69 20.86 -0.03
CA PRO A 65 -7.48 22.14 -0.67
C PRO A 65 -7.60 23.28 0.35
N ASP A 66 -6.74 24.29 0.22
CA ASP A 66 -6.89 25.54 0.96
C ASP A 66 -8.11 26.30 0.42
N CYS A 67 -9.12 26.50 1.26
CA CYS A 67 -10.36 27.20 0.90
C CYS A 67 -10.19 28.74 0.83
N THR A 68 -8.99 29.23 0.51
CA THR A 68 -8.65 30.66 0.50
C THR A 68 -9.05 31.36 -0.80
N ALA A 69 -8.88 32.69 -0.85
CA ALA A 69 -9.30 33.51 -1.98
C ALA A 69 -8.69 33.03 -3.31
N ARG A 70 -9.56 32.73 -4.27
CA ARG A 70 -9.18 32.11 -5.55
C ARG A 70 -8.57 33.14 -6.49
N CYS A 71 -7.32 32.93 -6.90
CA CYS A 71 -6.74 33.53 -8.08
C CYS A 71 -6.29 32.45 -9.08
N ALA A 72 -5.95 32.83 -10.31
CA ALA A 72 -5.55 31.87 -11.35
C ALA A 72 -4.33 31.02 -10.94
N ALA A 73 -3.40 31.60 -10.17
CA ALA A 73 -2.22 30.90 -9.67
C ALA A 73 -2.62 29.83 -8.63
N THR A 74 -3.41 30.19 -7.62
CA THR A 74 -3.85 29.23 -6.58
C THR A 74 -4.67 28.08 -7.16
N ILE A 75 -5.52 28.34 -8.16
CA ILE A 75 -6.29 27.29 -8.83
C ILE A 75 -5.35 26.30 -9.55
N SER A 76 -4.35 26.83 -10.26
CA SER A 76 -3.40 26.00 -11.02
C SER A 76 -2.54 25.12 -10.09
N ASP A 77 -2.09 25.69 -8.97
CA ASP A 77 -1.32 24.95 -7.96
C ASP A 77 -2.15 23.88 -7.26
N THR A 78 -3.42 24.19 -6.91
CA THR A 78 -4.36 23.21 -6.36
C THR A 78 -4.56 22.03 -7.30
N HIS A 79 -4.79 22.26 -8.60
CA HIS A 79 -4.92 21.18 -9.57
C HIS A 79 -3.64 20.37 -9.75
N ARG A 80 -2.46 21.01 -9.71
CA ARG A 80 -1.17 20.31 -9.79
C ARG A 80 -1.00 19.38 -8.58
N ASN A 81 -1.21 19.90 -7.38
CA ASN A 81 -1.08 19.13 -6.14
C ASN A 81 -2.10 17.99 -6.07
N GLN A 82 -3.34 18.25 -6.48
CA GLN A 82 -4.38 17.23 -6.56
C GLN A 82 -3.96 16.09 -7.49
N ARG A 83 -3.49 16.39 -8.71
CA ARG A 83 -3.02 15.37 -9.66
C ARG A 83 -1.84 14.57 -9.12
N GLN A 84 -0.87 15.26 -8.53
CA GLN A 84 0.29 14.61 -7.93
C GLN A 84 -0.12 13.60 -6.86
N ILE A 85 -1.01 13.98 -5.94
CA ILE A 85 -1.50 13.07 -4.89
C ILE A 85 -2.23 11.87 -5.50
N ILE A 86 -3.04 12.07 -6.53
CA ILE A 86 -3.75 10.97 -7.20
C ILE A 86 -2.74 10.02 -7.89
N ASP A 87 -1.71 10.56 -8.52
CA ASP A 87 -0.66 9.78 -9.15
C ASP A 87 0.17 9.00 -8.11
N ASP A 88 0.42 9.58 -6.93
CA ASP A 88 1.08 8.91 -5.81
C ASP A 88 0.23 7.75 -5.26
N ILE A 89 -1.09 7.96 -5.10
CA ILE A 89 -2.05 6.91 -4.72
C ILE A 89 -2.03 5.78 -5.75
N ARG A 90 -2.14 6.12 -7.04
CA ARG A 90 -2.14 5.14 -8.13
C ARG A 90 -0.86 4.32 -8.16
N THR A 91 0.28 4.98 -8.00
CA THR A 91 1.60 4.34 -8.00
C THR A 91 1.74 3.39 -6.82
N SER A 92 1.33 3.82 -5.63
CA SER A 92 1.37 3.03 -4.41
C SER A 92 0.43 1.82 -4.49
N GLU A 93 -0.77 2.01 -5.05
CA GLU A 93 -1.71 0.93 -5.33
C GLU A 93 -1.12 -0.12 -6.29
N MET A 94 -0.53 0.31 -7.42
CA MET A 94 0.08 -0.62 -8.38
C MET A 94 1.26 -1.39 -7.77
N ALA A 95 2.08 -0.73 -6.96
CA ALA A 95 3.17 -1.37 -6.22
C ALA A 95 2.65 -2.40 -5.22
N LEU A 96 1.61 -2.06 -4.46
CA LEU A 96 0.93 -2.94 -3.51
C LEU A 96 0.39 -4.19 -4.21
N VAL A 97 -0.38 -4.02 -5.29
CA VAL A 97 -0.98 -5.13 -6.05
C VAL A 97 0.10 -6.05 -6.61
N SER A 98 1.15 -5.48 -7.22
CA SER A 98 2.26 -6.24 -7.77
C SER A 98 2.94 -7.12 -6.70
N ARG A 99 3.24 -6.54 -5.53
CA ARG A 99 3.85 -7.25 -4.40
C ARG A 99 2.92 -8.32 -3.84
N ALA A 100 1.63 -8.05 -3.71
CA ALA A 100 0.63 -9.03 -3.24
C ALA A 100 0.52 -10.24 -4.19
N LEU A 101 0.52 -10.01 -5.51
CA LEU A 101 0.50 -11.11 -6.48
C LEU A 101 1.80 -11.92 -6.49
N LYS A 102 2.95 -11.28 -6.26
CA LYS A 102 4.22 -11.98 -6.07
C LYS A 102 4.20 -12.82 -4.78
N ALA A 103 3.71 -12.27 -3.67
CA ALA A 103 3.52 -13.01 -2.42
C ALA A 103 2.61 -14.23 -2.62
N GLN A 104 1.47 -14.06 -3.31
CA GLN A 104 0.58 -15.18 -3.65
C GLN A 104 1.31 -16.28 -4.43
N GLY A 105 2.11 -15.92 -5.44
CA GLY A 105 2.93 -16.86 -6.20
C GLY A 105 3.92 -17.63 -5.31
N ARG A 106 4.60 -16.92 -4.39
CA ARG A 106 5.54 -17.53 -3.44
C ARG A 106 4.86 -18.41 -2.40
N ALA A 107 3.65 -18.06 -1.95
CA ALA A 107 2.85 -18.91 -1.08
C ALA A 107 2.49 -20.23 -1.77
N ARG A 108 2.09 -20.20 -3.05
CA ARG A 108 1.84 -21.44 -3.83
C ARG A 108 3.11 -22.30 -3.95
N GLU A 109 4.26 -21.67 -4.20
CA GLU A 109 5.56 -22.36 -4.24
C GLU A 109 5.88 -23.00 -2.89
N LEU A 110 5.73 -22.27 -1.78
CA LEU A 110 5.95 -22.76 -0.42
C LEU A 110 5.06 -23.97 -0.10
N ALA A 111 3.80 -23.95 -0.52
CA ALA A 111 2.87 -25.06 -0.32
C ALA A 111 3.32 -26.38 -0.98
N THR A 112 4.17 -26.32 -2.02
CA THR A 112 4.73 -27.52 -2.66
C THR A 112 5.97 -28.04 -1.92
N ARG A 113 6.75 -27.14 -1.31
CA ARG A 113 8.02 -27.46 -0.64
C ARG A 113 7.86 -27.91 0.82
N ASP A 114 6.97 -27.28 1.57
CA ASP A 114 6.74 -27.61 2.98
C ASP A 114 5.32 -28.18 3.16
N PHE A 115 5.25 -29.46 3.57
CA PHE A 115 3.98 -30.14 3.80
C PHE A 115 3.27 -29.70 5.09
N ARG A 116 4.02 -29.22 6.09
CA ARG A 116 3.49 -28.78 7.39
C ARG A 116 2.81 -27.42 7.25
N PHE A 117 3.42 -26.52 6.48
CA PHE A 117 2.88 -25.19 6.23
C PHE A 117 1.91 -25.11 5.04
N ARG A 118 1.81 -26.21 4.27
CA ARG A 118 0.95 -26.31 3.08
C ARG A 118 -0.49 -25.81 3.26
N PRO A 119 -1.23 -26.15 4.35
CA PRO A 119 -2.61 -25.68 4.51
C PRO A 119 -2.70 -24.16 4.59
N MET A 120 -1.83 -23.51 5.37
CA MET A 120 -1.81 -22.06 5.55
C MET A 120 -1.44 -21.35 4.26
N ALA A 121 -0.38 -21.83 3.58
CA ALA A 121 0.04 -21.26 2.31
C ALA A 121 -1.03 -21.36 1.21
N ARG A 122 -1.81 -22.47 1.18
CA ARG A 122 -2.95 -22.62 0.26
C ARG A 122 -4.11 -21.71 0.63
N LEU A 123 -4.40 -21.54 1.92
CA LEU A 123 -5.46 -20.66 2.40
C LEU A 123 -5.18 -19.21 1.99
N PHE A 124 -3.96 -18.71 2.24
CA PHE A 124 -3.55 -17.38 1.81
C PHE A 124 -3.65 -17.24 0.28
N ALA A 125 -3.09 -18.19 -0.47
CA ALA A 125 -3.12 -18.13 -1.92
C ALA A 125 -4.54 -18.15 -2.51
N ALA A 126 -5.46 -18.89 -1.88
CA ALA A 126 -6.88 -18.93 -2.24
C ALA A 126 -7.61 -17.63 -1.85
N GLY A 127 -7.33 -17.09 -0.65
CA GLY A 127 -7.92 -15.85 -0.16
C GLY A 127 -7.62 -14.64 -1.05
N THR A 128 -6.49 -14.64 -1.75
CA THR A 128 -6.11 -13.55 -2.66
C THR A 128 -6.43 -13.83 -4.14
N VAL A 129 -7.22 -14.87 -4.47
CA VAL A 129 -7.60 -15.13 -5.89
C VAL A 129 -8.44 -14.00 -6.46
N ALA A 130 -9.38 -13.46 -5.68
CA ALA A 130 -10.19 -12.33 -6.11
C ALA A 130 -9.33 -11.10 -6.48
N LEU A 131 -8.18 -10.92 -5.82
CA LEU A 131 -7.24 -9.83 -6.13
C LEU A 131 -6.58 -10.05 -7.49
N GLN A 132 -6.21 -11.28 -7.79
CA GLN A 132 -5.63 -11.66 -9.08
C GLN A 132 -6.62 -11.44 -10.23
N ASP A 133 -7.87 -11.83 -10.03
CA ASP A 133 -8.92 -11.64 -11.04
C ASP A 133 -9.22 -10.15 -11.24
N ALA A 134 -9.33 -9.38 -10.15
CA ALA A 134 -9.51 -7.92 -10.22
C ALA A 134 -8.34 -7.24 -10.95
N ALA A 135 -7.10 -7.61 -10.62
CA ALA A 135 -5.89 -7.06 -11.25
C ALA A 135 -5.82 -7.35 -12.75
N ARG A 136 -6.26 -8.54 -13.18
CA ARG A 136 -6.35 -8.88 -14.61
C ARG A 136 -7.38 -7.99 -15.31
N GLU A 137 -8.57 -7.86 -14.75
CA GLU A 137 -9.65 -7.04 -15.32
C GLU A 137 -9.27 -5.56 -15.42
N ALA A 138 -8.59 -5.00 -14.40
CA ALA A 138 -8.16 -3.61 -14.46
C ALA A 138 -7.08 -3.34 -15.52
N GLY A 139 -6.22 -4.32 -15.81
CA GLY A 139 -5.27 -4.23 -16.93
C GLY A 139 -5.98 -4.07 -18.27
N ASP A 140 -7.11 -4.74 -18.46
CA ASP A 140 -7.90 -4.68 -19.69
C ASP A 140 -8.70 -3.37 -19.82
N GLN A 141 -9.14 -2.79 -18.70
CA GLN A 141 -9.95 -1.55 -18.66
C GLN A 141 -9.17 -0.26 -18.94
N THR A 142 -7.83 -0.30 -18.88
CA THR A 142 -6.99 0.90 -19.06
C THR A 142 -7.21 1.59 -20.43
N ALA A 143 -7.57 0.83 -21.47
CA ALA A 143 -7.92 1.39 -22.77
C ALA A 143 -9.26 2.16 -22.76
N GLN A 144 -10.24 1.72 -21.96
CA GLN A 144 -11.58 2.33 -21.89
C GLN A 144 -11.59 3.62 -21.06
N ASP A 145 -10.76 3.68 -20.02
CA ASP A 145 -10.65 4.87 -19.17
C ASP A 145 -10.01 6.07 -19.90
N PHE A 146 -9.20 5.81 -20.94
CA PHE A 146 -8.58 6.84 -21.76
C PHE A 146 -9.60 7.58 -22.64
N ASP A 147 -10.60 6.88 -23.17
CA ASP A 147 -11.54 7.43 -24.15
C ASP A 147 -12.57 8.41 -23.56
N THR A 148 -12.80 8.37 -22.24
CA THR A 148 -13.91 9.12 -21.60
C THR A 148 -13.47 10.47 -21.03
N GLY A 149 -12.16 10.73 -20.88
CA GLY A 149 -11.64 11.99 -20.32
C GLY A 149 -11.93 12.24 -18.83
N ASP A 150 -12.77 11.40 -18.18
CA ASP A 150 -13.12 11.45 -16.75
C ASP A 150 -12.18 10.62 -15.85
N GLY A 151 -10.97 10.31 -16.32
CA GLY A 151 -10.11 9.27 -15.73
C GLY A 151 -9.78 9.47 -14.24
N ILE A 152 -9.72 10.70 -13.74
CA ILE A 152 -9.45 11.00 -12.32
C ILE A 152 -10.67 10.76 -11.43
N VAL A 153 -11.83 11.35 -11.78
CA VAL A 153 -13.03 11.22 -10.94
C VAL A 153 -13.55 9.79 -11.01
N ALA A 154 -13.52 9.17 -12.20
CA ALA A 154 -13.83 7.75 -12.38
C ALA A 154 -12.92 6.85 -11.54
N TYR A 155 -11.61 7.16 -11.46
CA TYR A 155 -10.67 6.46 -10.59
C TYR A 155 -11.06 6.59 -9.11
N LEU A 156 -11.20 7.82 -8.60
CA LEU A 156 -11.53 8.06 -7.18
C LEU A 156 -12.87 7.44 -6.78
N ARG A 157 -13.87 7.51 -7.66
CA ARG A 157 -15.20 6.91 -7.48
C ARG A 157 -15.10 5.40 -7.45
N GLY A 158 -14.39 4.80 -8.41
CA GLY A 158 -14.18 3.35 -8.46
C GLY A 158 -13.39 2.80 -7.27
N ARG A 159 -12.64 3.65 -6.55
CA ARG A 159 -11.91 3.32 -5.33
C ARG A 159 -12.69 3.58 -4.04
N GLY A 160 -13.90 4.13 -4.13
CA GLY A 160 -14.70 4.50 -2.96
C GLY A 160 -14.13 5.69 -2.17
N VAL A 161 -13.26 6.50 -2.78
CA VAL A 161 -12.70 7.72 -2.15
C VAL A 161 -13.71 8.87 -2.18
N ILE A 162 -14.54 8.91 -3.22
CA ILE A 162 -15.67 9.83 -3.36
C ILE A 162 -16.97 9.04 -3.57
N ALA A 163 -18.12 9.71 -3.40
CA ALA A 163 -19.42 9.09 -3.59
C ALA A 163 -19.59 8.55 -5.02
N GLY A 164 -20.33 7.44 -5.16
CA GLY A 164 -20.56 6.74 -6.42
C GLY A 164 -21.29 7.57 -7.48
N ASP A 165 -22.03 8.59 -7.05
CA ASP A 165 -22.80 9.52 -7.87
C ASP A 165 -22.12 10.89 -8.04
N ALA A 166 -20.95 11.10 -7.43
CA ALA A 166 -20.23 12.36 -7.52
C ALA A 166 -19.73 12.59 -8.96
N GLY A 167 -20.35 13.55 -9.68
CA GLY A 167 -20.00 13.91 -11.06
C GLY A 167 -18.71 14.73 -11.19
N SER A 168 -18.19 15.28 -10.10
CA SER A 168 -16.93 16.03 -10.05
C SER A 168 -16.36 15.99 -8.63
N LEU A 169 -15.08 16.35 -8.49
CA LEU A 169 -14.53 16.62 -7.16
C LEU A 169 -14.97 18.03 -6.75
N ASP A 170 -15.54 18.16 -5.55
CA ASP A 170 -15.82 19.47 -4.98
C ASP A 170 -14.52 20.27 -4.85
N ASP A 171 -14.54 21.55 -5.18
CA ASP A 171 -13.36 22.42 -5.16
C ASP A 171 -12.75 22.54 -3.74
N CYS A 172 -13.57 22.29 -2.72
CA CYS A 172 -13.18 22.25 -1.31
C CYS A 172 -13.11 20.81 -0.77
N GLY A 173 -13.28 19.80 -1.62
CA GLY A 173 -13.30 18.39 -1.25
C GLY A 173 -11.90 17.88 -0.90
N SER A 174 -11.76 17.22 0.26
CA SER A 174 -10.52 16.54 0.63
C SER A 174 -10.46 15.13 0.03
N ILE A 175 -9.27 14.72 -0.39
CA ILE A 175 -8.97 13.33 -0.75
C ILE A 175 -8.35 12.66 0.49
N ARG A 176 -8.96 11.60 0.99
CA ARG A 176 -8.42 10.80 2.08
C ARG A 176 -8.59 9.32 1.75
N VAL A 177 -7.48 8.61 1.72
CA VAL A 177 -7.51 7.15 1.65
C VAL A 177 -7.86 6.61 3.03
N THR A 178 -8.75 5.62 3.10
CA THR A 178 -9.16 4.97 4.35
C THR A 178 -9.03 3.46 4.20
N ALA A 179 -9.21 2.70 5.28
CA ALA A 179 -9.26 1.23 5.22
C ALA A 179 -10.34 0.68 4.26
N LYS A 180 -11.36 1.49 3.93
CA LYS A 180 -12.42 1.15 2.96
C LYS A 180 -12.03 1.39 1.50
N PHE A 181 -10.81 1.88 1.24
CA PHE A 181 -10.31 2.07 -0.11
C PHE A 181 -10.35 0.74 -0.89
N LEU A 182 -10.95 0.75 -2.07
CA LEU A 182 -11.13 -0.46 -2.87
C LEU A 182 -9.94 -0.69 -3.81
N VAL A 183 -8.94 -1.44 -3.37
CA VAL A 183 -7.83 -1.93 -4.21
C VAL A 183 -8.39 -2.62 -5.45
N VAL A 184 -8.03 -2.11 -6.62
CA VAL A 184 -8.50 -2.57 -7.93
C VAL A 184 -10.04 -2.65 -8.01
N ARG A 185 -10.74 -1.67 -7.43
CA ARG A 185 -12.23 -1.53 -7.42
C ARG A 185 -13.00 -2.62 -6.67
N ARG A 186 -12.36 -3.65 -6.14
CA ARG A 186 -13.05 -4.85 -5.63
C ARG A 186 -12.73 -5.21 -4.20
N ILE A 187 -11.50 -4.96 -3.76
CA ILE A 187 -11.03 -5.47 -2.47
C ILE A 187 -10.75 -4.32 -1.54
N GLU A 188 -11.38 -4.32 -0.38
CA GLU A 188 -11.10 -3.32 0.65
C GLU A 188 -9.66 -3.46 1.16
N LEU A 189 -8.97 -2.32 1.29
CA LEU A 189 -7.58 -2.25 1.70
C LEU A 189 -7.37 -2.82 3.11
N GLY A 190 -8.22 -2.46 4.08
CA GLY A 190 -8.10 -2.92 5.47
C GLY A 190 -8.06 -4.45 5.59
N PRO A 191 -9.12 -5.17 5.15
CA PRO A 191 -9.14 -6.63 5.17
C PRO A 191 -7.98 -7.29 4.42
N LEU A 192 -7.48 -6.67 3.35
CA LEU A 192 -6.31 -7.16 2.62
C LEU A 192 -5.04 -7.06 3.48
N LEU A 193 -4.83 -5.93 4.16
CA LEU A 193 -3.68 -5.73 5.06
C LEU A 193 -3.76 -6.66 6.27
N ASP A 194 -4.94 -6.84 6.85
CA ASP A 194 -5.15 -7.76 7.98
C ASP A 194 -4.81 -9.21 7.61
N LEU A 195 -5.21 -9.66 6.41
CA LEU A 195 -4.87 -10.99 5.90
C LEU A 195 -3.36 -11.14 5.69
N VAL A 196 -2.69 -10.12 5.15
CA VAL A 196 -1.25 -10.12 4.90
C VAL A 196 -0.47 -10.14 6.21
N ALA A 197 -0.83 -9.29 7.17
CA ALA A 197 -0.21 -9.24 8.50
C ALA A 197 -0.36 -10.57 9.24
N MET A 198 -1.59 -11.12 9.31
CA MET A 198 -1.82 -12.41 9.96
C MET A 198 -1.02 -13.55 9.31
N PHE A 199 -0.87 -13.53 7.98
CA PHE A 199 -0.08 -14.54 7.29
C PHE A 199 1.42 -14.39 7.55
N LEU A 200 1.92 -13.15 7.63
CA LEU A 200 3.29 -12.84 8.02
C LEU A 200 3.60 -13.30 9.45
N ASP A 201 2.74 -12.98 10.41
CA ASP A 201 2.87 -13.44 11.81
C ASP A 201 2.92 -14.97 11.89
N THR A 202 2.10 -15.64 11.06
CA THR A 202 2.07 -17.11 11.00
C THR A 202 3.37 -17.68 10.42
N LEU A 203 4.00 -17.01 9.45
CA LEU A 203 5.31 -17.40 8.91
C LEU A 203 6.41 -17.20 9.95
N GLU A 204 6.40 -16.06 10.63
CA GLU A 204 7.37 -15.75 11.68
C GLU A 204 7.29 -16.77 12.82
N LEU A 205 6.08 -17.07 13.31
CA LEU A 205 5.87 -18.06 14.36
C LEU A 205 6.35 -19.46 13.97
N HIS A 206 6.21 -19.84 12.69
CA HIS A 206 6.58 -21.19 12.23
C HIS A 206 8.07 -21.34 11.90
N TYR A 207 8.69 -20.31 11.33
CA TYR A 207 10.05 -20.36 10.79
C TYR A 207 11.08 -19.56 11.59
N ASP A 208 10.67 -18.80 12.61
CA ASP A 208 11.55 -17.99 13.46
C ASP A 208 12.41 -17.03 12.61
N LEU A 209 11.73 -16.23 11.77
CA LEU A 209 12.38 -15.43 10.72
C LEU A 209 13.23 -14.28 11.29
N TYR A 210 12.76 -13.68 12.38
CA TYR A 210 13.40 -12.56 13.06
C TYR A 210 13.73 -12.96 14.51
N PRO A 211 14.78 -13.78 14.72
CA PRO A 211 15.17 -14.13 16.07
C PRO A 211 15.61 -12.86 16.80
N ASP A 212 15.13 -12.68 18.04
CA ASP A 212 15.59 -11.63 18.94
C ASP A 212 17.12 -11.71 19.01
N LEU A 213 17.79 -10.78 18.33
CA LEU A 213 19.22 -10.62 18.49
C LEU A 213 19.40 -10.21 19.95
N PRO A 214 20.17 -10.95 20.76
CA PRO A 214 20.47 -10.50 22.11
C PRO A 214 21.01 -9.09 22.00
N ASP A 215 20.46 -8.16 22.80
CA ASP A 215 20.86 -6.75 22.85
C ASP A 215 22.38 -6.70 22.65
N GLN A 216 22.82 -6.26 21.47
CA GLN A 216 24.23 -6.07 21.24
C GLN A 216 24.68 -5.10 22.31
N GLU A 217 25.47 -5.58 23.28
CA GLU A 217 26.19 -4.69 24.19
C GLU A 217 26.81 -3.60 23.29
N PRO A 218 26.59 -2.32 23.60
CA PRO A 218 26.97 -1.23 22.73
C PRO A 218 28.44 -1.43 22.39
N VAL A 219 28.70 -1.75 21.12
CA VAL A 219 30.07 -1.85 20.61
C VAL A 219 30.70 -0.51 20.99
N PRO A 220 31.72 -0.50 21.88
CA PRO A 220 32.32 0.75 22.30
C PRO A 220 32.77 1.42 21.02
N THR A 221 32.13 2.54 20.71
CA THR A 221 32.52 3.40 19.60
C THR A 221 33.95 3.78 19.89
N ALA A 222 34.88 3.07 19.27
CA ALA A 222 36.27 3.48 19.25
C ALA A 222 36.24 4.84 18.57
N VAL A 223 36.37 5.87 19.40
CA VAL A 223 36.49 7.25 18.99
C VAL A 223 37.76 7.28 18.15
N ALA A 224 37.60 7.15 16.83
CA ALA A 224 38.65 7.46 15.89
C ALA A 224 38.79 8.98 15.96
N THR A 225 39.62 9.43 16.89
CA THR A 225 40.21 10.76 16.90
C THR A 225 41.06 10.85 15.63
N VAL A 226 40.43 11.22 14.51
CA VAL A 226 41.15 11.76 13.37
C VAL A 226 41.30 13.24 13.68
N GLU A 227 42.44 13.56 14.29
CA GLU A 227 42.90 14.92 14.47
C GLU A 227 42.92 15.63 13.10
N ALA A 228 42.39 16.85 13.14
CA ALA A 228 42.40 17.80 12.06
C ALA A 228 43.84 18.20 11.71
N ASP A 229 44.21 18.06 10.45
CA ASP A 229 45.16 18.96 9.82
C ASP A 229 45.00 18.87 8.30
N LEU A 230 44.42 19.92 7.70
CA LEU A 230 44.75 20.45 6.37
C LEU A 230 43.74 21.54 5.97
N GLU A 231 44.26 22.76 5.98
CA GLU A 231 43.70 24.05 5.59
C GLU A 231 43.06 24.09 4.18
N PRO A 232 42.20 25.10 3.90
CA PRO A 232 41.40 25.20 2.69
C PRO A 232 42.12 25.99 1.59
N ASP A 233 42.50 25.32 0.50
CA ASP A 233 43.00 26.03 -0.69
C ASP A 233 41.85 26.46 -1.61
N ARG A 234 41.71 27.79 -1.74
CA ARG A 234 40.83 28.49 -2.68
C ARG A 234 41.58 28.68 -3.99
N SER A 235 41.14 28.05 -5.08
CA SER A 235 41.42 28.45 -6.48
C SER A 235 40.52 27.64 -7.43
N LEU A 236 39.29 28.09 -7.76
CA LEU A 236 38.94 28.78 -9.02
C LEU A 236 39.58 28.24 -10.31
N ALA A 237 38.81 27.44 -11.05
CA ALA A 237 38.71 27.46 -12.52
C ALA A 237 37.44 26.68 -12.92
N ALA A 238 36.32 27.36 -13.16
CA ALA A 238 35.87 27.69 -14.52
C ALA A 238 35.84 26.45 -15.45
N VAL A 239 34.73 25.71 -15.43
CA VAL A 239 34.36 24.83 -16.54
C VAL A 239 33.17 25.50 -17.23
N GLU A 240 33.50 26.16 -18.34
CA GLU A 240 32.56 26.76 -19.27
C GLU A 240 31.58 25.71 -19.81
N LEU A 241 30.31 26.06 -19.82
CA LEU A 241 29.29 25.43 -20.64
C LEU A 241 29.55 25.80 -22.11
N GLU A 242 29.90 24.81 -22.92
CA GLU A 242 29.80 24.88 -24.39
C GLU A 242 28.40 24.41 -24.83
N PRO A 243 27.64 25.23 -25.59
CA PRO A 243 26.38 24.82 -26.21
C PRO A 243 26.62 24.21 -27.61
N ALA A 244 26.37 22.91 -27.75
CA ALA A 244 26.44 22.24 -29.06
C ALA A 244 25.18 22.56 -29.90
N ALA A 245 25.38 23.40 -30.90
CA ALA A 245 24.42 23.73 -31.95
C ALA A 245 24.26 22.60 -32.98
N ALA A 246 23.01 22.41 -33.38
CA ALA A 246 22.47 22.01 -34.68
C ALA A 246 23.38 21.36 -35.75
N GLU A 247 23.00 20.15 -36.18
CA GLU A 247 22.99 19.80 -37.61
C GLU A 247 21.71 19.03 -37.98
N HIS A 248 20.90 19.66 -38.83
CA HIS A 248 19.85 19.06 -39.64
C HIS A 248 20.47 18.28 -40.80
N PRO A 249 19.93 17.09 -41.16
CA PRO A 249 19.90 16.68 -42.55
C PRO A 249 18.48 16.85 -43.14
N ALA A 250 18.44 17.68 -44.17
CA ALA A 250 17.36 17.80 -45.14
C ALA A 250 17.00 16.43 -45.75
N GLY A 251 15.70 16.17 -45.93
CA GLY A 251 15.20 14.92 -46.47
C GLY A 251 13.77 14.99 -46.99
N ASP A 252 13.64 15.64 -48.14
CA ASP A 252 12.74 15.32 -49.26
C ASP A 252 11.21 15.31 -49.02
N GLU A 253 10.59 16.43 -49.42
CA GLU A 253 9.16 16.61 -49.64
C GLU A 253 8.70 15.78 -50.86
N ARG A 254 8.03 14.65 -50.63
CA ARG A 254 7.11 14.07 -51.62
C ARG A 254 5.68 14.38 -51.27
N ILE A 255 5.25 15.49 -51.85
CA ILE A 255 3.87 15.88 -52.13
C ILE A 255 3.16 14.71 -52.83
N MET A 256 2.17 14.12 -52.17
CA MET A 256 1.16 13.27 -52.81
C MET A 256 -0.20 14.02 -52.72
N PRO A 257 -0.91 14.18 -53.85
CA PRO A 257 -2.10 15.02 -53.91
C PRO A 257 -3.33 14.32 -53.33
N ALA A 258 -4.19 15.16 -52.76
CA ALA A 258 -5.53 14.87 -52.28
C ALA A 258 -6.37 14.10 -53.31
N GLN A 259 -6.92 12.96 -52.89
CA GLN A 259 -8.14 12.42 -53.47
C GLN A 259 -9.31 12.67 -52.53
N ALA A 260 -10.20 13.53 -53.00
CA ALA A 260 -11.53 13.72 -52.45
C ALA A 260 -12.33 12.42 -52.61
N MET A 261 -12.76 11.82 -51.50
CA MET A 261 -13.85 10.85 -51.49
C MET A 261 -15.02 11.43 -50.71
N THR A 262 -15.94 12.00 -51.49
CA THR A 262 -17.39 11.73 -51.44
C THR A 262 -18.02 11.44 -50.08
N THR A 263 -18.77 12.45 -49.64
CA THR A 263 -20.01 12.42 -48.86
C THR A 263 -20.84 11.14 -49.05
N ALA A 264 -21.05 10.40 -47.96
CA ALA A 264 -22.20 9.50 -47.82
C ALA A 264 -22.81 9.73 -46.43
N ALA A 265 -24.03 10.28 -46.44
CA ALA A 265 -24.85 10.55 -45.26
C ALA A 265 -25.30 9.25 -44.59
N PRO A 266 -25.28 9.14 -43.25
CA PRO A 266 -26.03 8.12 -42.56
C PRO A 266 -27.48 8.56 -42.36
N SER A 267 -28.38 7.83 -43.02
CA SER A 267 -29.82 7.86 -42.83
C SER A 267 -30.19 7.65 -41.35
N GLN A 268 -30.96 8.59 -40.79
CA GLN A 268 -31.62 8.41 -39.51
C GLN A 268 -32.74 7.37 -39.63
N PRO A 269 -32.81 6.36 -38.75
CA PRO A 269 -34.05 5.64 -38.53
C PRO A 269 -34.93 6.42 -37.55
N GLU A 270 -36.09 6.86 -38.04
CA GLU A 270 -37.25 7.22 -37.22
C GLU A 270 -37.53 6.07 -36.23
N ARG A 271 -37.38 6.38 -34.93
CA ARG A 271 -38.00 5.59 -33.87
C ARG A 271 -38.95 6.49 -33.12
N ASP A 272 -40.17 6.52 -33.61
CA ASP A 272 -41.35 6.77 -32.80
C ASP A 272 -41.40 5.71 -31.69
N GLY A 273 -41.23 6.18 -30.46
CA GLY A 273 -41.13 5.37 -29.26
C GLY A 273 -41.46 6.22 -28.05
N GLU A 274 -42.73 6.61 -27.99
CA GLU A 274 -43.55 6.91 -26.80
C GLU A 274 -42.80 6.78 -25.45
N LEU A 275 -42.34 7.93 -24.92
CA LEU A 275 -41.81 8.03 -23.56
C LEU A 275 -42.98 7.95 -22.56
N PRO A 276 -42.99 7.00 -21.61
CA PRO A 276 -43.94 7.04 -20.52
C PRO A 276 -43.62 8.22 -19.60
N ALA A 277 -44.64 9.04 -19.34
CA ALA A 277 -44.60 10.15 -18.39
C ALA A 277 -44.09 9.68 -17.02
N VAL A 278 -42.89 10.14 -16.65
CA VAL A 278 -42.36 10.01 -15.30
C VAL A 278 -43.20 10.92 -14.39
N ARG A 279 -44.16 10.33 -13.68
CA ARG A 279 -44.82 10.97 -12.55
C ARG A 279 -43.78 11.20 -11.46
N ILE A 280 -43.42 12.47 -11.25
CA ILE A 280 -42.77 12.94 -10.03
C ILE A 280 -43.79 12.71 -8.90
N ILE A 281 -43.58 11.66 -8.11
CA ILE A 281 -44.29 11.46 -6.85
C ILE A 281 -43.59 12.37 -5.84
N SER A 282 -44.18 13.53 -5.59
CA SER A 282 -43.81 14.39 -4.46
C SER A 282 -43.88 13.58 -3.17
N ALA A 283 -42.80 13.59 -2.40
CA ALA A 283 -42.77 13.04 -1.06
C ALA A 283 -43.82 13.73 -0.17
N PRO A 284 -44.48 12.99 0.75
CA PRO A 284 -45.40 13.59 1.71
C PRO A 284 -44.65 14.55 2.65
N PRO A 285 -45.26 15.66 3.08
CA PRO A 285 -44.67 16.57 4.05
C PRO A 285 -44.45 15.87 5.39
N ASP A 286 -43.33 16.16 6.03
CA ASP A 286 -42.98 15.69 7.38
C ASP A 286 -44.09 16.03 8.38
N PRO A 287 -44.42 15.11 9.32
CA PRO A 287 -45.38 15.40 10.37
C PRO A 287 -44.84 16.44 11.36
N ASP A 288 -45.67 17.45 11.62
CA ASP A 288 -45.48 18.51 12.60
C ASP A 288 -44.90 18.01 13.95
N PRO A 289 -43.91 18.70 14.53
CA PRO A 289 -43.46 18.42 15.89
C PRO A 289 -44.58 18.79 16.87
N SER A 290 -45.21 17.77 17.45
CA SER A 290 -46.21 17.95 18.50
C SER A 290 -45.65 18.71 19.70
N PRO A 291 -46.48 19.56 20.35
CA PRO A 291 -46.03 20.50 21.37
C PRO A 291 -45.70 19.82 22.70
N THR A 292 -44.61 20.33 23.28
CA THR A 292 -44.11 20.08 24.63
C THR A 292 -45.23 20.14 25.66
N GLY A 293 -45.49 19.01 26.32
CA GLY A 293 -46.43 18.91 27.44
C GLY A 293 -45.94 19.70 28.65
N ALA A 294 -46.78 20.62 29.11
CA ALA A 294 -46.64 21.30 30.39
C ALA A 294 -47.00 20.34 31.54
N MET A 295 -46.12 20.25 32.53
CA MET A 295 -46.38 19.65 33.85
C MET A 295 -47.19 20.63 34.71
N PRO A 296 -48.31 20.23 35.33
CA PRO A 296 -48.88 20.98 36.44
C PRO A 296 -48.26 20.59 37.78
N SER A 297 -48.16 21.58 38.66
CA SER A 297 -47.74 21.49 40.07
C SER A 297 -48.74 20.76 40.95
#